data_AF-A0A9E3UTV7-F1
#
_entry.id   AF-A0A9E3UTV7-F1
#
_cell.length_a   1.000
_cell.length_b   1.000
_cell.length_c   1.000
_cell.angle_alpha   90.00
_cell.angle_beta   90.00
_cell.angle_gamma   90.00
#
_symmetry.space_group_name_H-M   'P 1'
#
loop_
_entity.id
_entity.type
_entity.pdbx_description
1 polymer ?
#
loop_
_entity_poly.entity_id
_entity_poly.type
_entity_poly.pdbx_seq_one_letter_code
_entity_poly.pdbx_strand_id
1 'polypeptide(L)'
;MKPLLVIPLLLLLGPGCSQLAQKRAERELEMVARHWCMTLRASQIIPTYPLNEDLQPGDVFLTETPAPRQARDYNRRGYLDLEHLLVRLNPTGYQSFYGGGYGIPSSPQPPRPWQFPDSARWSNAPLAGFPTYTIEVKRGGGFNTAFPISSVPVSLALLSSAQGRATVQLTQAHTFGLDQASLETPFRDWLARHPDLIEQYARPTNLHQTAYLRLVTRVFLVKSVNVTVTGDSATSFTGSGGVPREVVLSSLHDTNAVANYTNSIGILDRMVSTLQEGAPGGTLKLAGASSRAISFNETFARPLVVGYIAQDYPILPDGRLGHPVSTKEVLEGRARDPLSLSLQRLEEEQDMAARVAEACIARLDALGPDPLATAIRDAHRFNLLSATERDTQLAVAAQDPPAARRALSGILHRKARSGDVRARCDLTDFLESLALLSP
;
A
#
# COMPACT_ATOMS: atom_id res chain seq x y z
N MET A 1 6.28 -54.04 55.67
CA MET A 1 6.30 -53.95 54.20
C MET A 1 5.63 -52.64 53.83
N LYS A 2 6.37 -51.66 53.30
CA LYS A 2 5.90 -50.30 52.98
C LYS A 2 5.44 -50.27 51.51
N PRO A 3 4.26 -49.75 51.16
CA PRO A 3 3.87 -49.62 49.76
C PRO A 3 4.59 -48.41 49.13
N LEU A 4 5.27 -48.66 48.01
CA LEU A 4 5.85 -47.63 47.15
C LEU A 4 4.71 -46.86 46.47
N LEU A 5 4.68 -45.55 46.70
CA LEU A 5 3.79 -44.59 46.05
C LEU A 5 4.34 -44.27 44.65
N VAL A 6 3.79 -44.91 43.62
CA VAL A 6 4.08 -44.59 42.21
C VAL A 6 3.21 -43.39 41.82
N ILE A 7 3.81 -42.20 41.74
CA ILE A 7 3.16 -41.00 41.20
C ILE A 7 3.10 -41.15 39.67
N PRO A 8 1.91 -41.14 39.05
CA PRO A 8 1.83 -41.13 37.59
C PRO A 8 2.21 -39.72 37.12
N LEU A 9 3.36 -39.63 36.46
CA LEU A 9 3.79 -38.48 35.66
C LEU A 9 2.90 -38.40 34.40
N LEU A 10 1.62 -38.05 34.58
CA LEU A 10 0.66 -37.90 33.49
C LEU A 10 0.85 -36.52 32.84
N LEU A 11 1.74 -36.50 31.85
CA LEU A 11 1.75 -35.66 30.64
C LEU A 11 0.90 -34.36 30.70
N LEU A 12 1.56 -33.27 31.10
CA LEU A 12 1.22 -31.89 30.72
C LEU A 12 1.51 -31.70 29.21
N LEU A 13 0.71 -32.33 28.34
CA LEU A 13 0.63 -31.96 26.92
C LEU A 13 -0.15 -30.64 26.83
N GLY A 14 0.54 -29.53 27.13
CA GLY A 14 -0.04 -28.21 27.10
C GLY A 14 -0.54 -27.80 25.70
N PRO A 15 -1.51 -26.88 25.61
CA PRO A 15 -2.12 -26.42 24.35
C PRO A 15 -1.17 -25.71 23.35
N GLY A 16 0.14 -25.68 23.60
CA GLY A 16 1.14 -24.94 22.82
C GLY A 16 1.44 -25.47 21.41
N CYS A 17 1.23 -26.76 21.13
CA CYS A 17 1.47 -27.31 19.79
C CYS A 17 0.47 -26.79 18.73
N SER A 18 -0.77 -26.49 19.13
CA SER A 18 -1.79 -25.99 18.21
C SER A 18 -1.53 -24.54 17.75
N GLN A 19 -1.08 -23.67 18.66
CA GLN A 19 -0.78 -22.26 18.37
C GLN A 19 0.46 -22.10 17.49
N LEU A 20 1.47 -22.95 17.69
CA LEU A 20 2.67 -22.96 16.84
C LEU A 20 2.34 -23.43 15.42
N ALA A 21 1.49 -24.45 15.27
CA ALA A 21 1.02 -24.92 13.98
C ALA A 21 0.20 -23.84 13.24
N GLN A 22 -0.69 -23.13 13.94
CA GLN A 22 -1.48 -22.04 13.36
C GLN A 22 -0.60 -20.87 12.91
N LYS A 23 0.32 -20.38 13.76
CA LYS A 23 1.25 -19.29 13.41
C LYS A 23 2.14 -19.65 12.22
N ARG A 24 2.54 -20.92 12.10
CA ARG A 24 3.33 -21.40 10.97
C ARG A 24 2.50 -21.37 9.68
N ALA A 25 1.26 -21.86 9.74
CA ALA A 25 0.33 -21.76 8.62
C ALA A 25 0.14 -20.29 8.21
N GLU A 26 -0.20 -19.39 9.13
CA GLU A 26 -0.38 -17.95 8.85
C GLU A 26 0.82 -17.31 8.14
N ARG A 27 2.05 -17.58 8.59
CA ARG A 27 3.27 -17.08 7.94
C ARG A 27 3.45 -17.62 6.53
N GLU A 28 3.15 -18.90 6.34
CA GLU A 28 3.23 -19.55 5.03
C GLU A 28 2.17 -18.98 4.09
N LEU A 29 0.96 -18.70 4.59
CA LEU A 29 -0.09 -18.02 3.84
C LEU A 29 0.34 -16.60 3.42
N GLU A 30 0.95 -15.84 4.33
CA GLU A 30 1.48 -14.50 4.05
C GLU A 30 2.57 -14.53 2.99
N MET A 31 3.47 -15.52 3.01
CA MET A 31 4.52 -15.67 1.99
C MET A 31 3.95 -15.94 0.59
N VAL A 32 2.92 -16.77 0.50
CA VAL A 32 2.26 -17.10 -0.77
C VAL A 32 1.54 -15.87 -1.34
N ALA A 33 0.75 -15.20 -0.51
CA ALA A 33 0.07 -13.97 -0.88
C ALA A 33 1.09 -12.91 -1.34
N ARG A 34 2.22 -12.80 -0.63
CA ARG A 34 3.32 -11.91 -1.01
C ARG A 34 3.89 -12.24 -2.37
N HIS A 35 4.26 -13.49 -2.65
CA HIS A 35 4.81 -13.86 -3.95
C HIS A 35 3.84 -13.56 -5.08
N TRP A 36 2.57 -13.95 -4.92
CA TRP A 36 1.51 -13.61 -5.87
C TRP A 36 1.42 -12.12 -6.16
N CYS A 37 1.38 -11.30 -5.11
CA CYS A 37 1.24 -9.87 -5.25
C CYS A 37 2.50 -9.22 -5.84
N MET A 38 3.70 -9.65 -5.45
CA MET A 38 4.97 -9.22 -6.04
C MET A 38 5.04 -9.51 -7.54
N THR A 39 4.48 -10.64 -7.94
CA THR A 39 4.38 -11.05 -9.33
C THR A 39 3.42 -10.14 -10.13
N LEU A 40 2.25 -9.81 -9.58
CA LEU A 40 1.32 -8.85 -10.19
C LEU A 40 1.90 -7.44 -10.29
N ARG A 41 2.73 -7.01 -9.34
CA ARG A 41 3.42 -5.71 -9.37
C ARG A 41 4.29 -5.52 -10.61
N ALA A 42 4.82 -6.60 -11.18
CA ALA A 42 5.59 -6.54 -12.43
C ALA A 42 4.74 -6.01 -13.60
N SER A 43 3.41 -6.21 -13.55
CA SER A 43 2.42 -5.65 -14.49
C SER A 43 2.04 -4.20 -14.18
N GLN A 44 2.77 -3.53 -13.27
CA GLN A 44 2.59 -2.14 -12.87
C GLN A 44 1.24 -1.81 -12.22
N ILE A 45 0.52 -2.81 -11.70
CA ILE A 45 -0.72 -2.65 -10.96
C ILE A 45 -0.50 -2.79 -9.45
N ILE A 46 -1.39 -2.23 -8.65
CA ILE A 46 -1.43 -2.42 -7.20
C ILE A 46 -2.29 -3.65 -6.93
N PRO A 47 -1.73 -4.75 -6.43
CA PRO A 47 -2.48 -5.99 -6.22
C PRO A 47 -3.51 -5.86 -5.10
N THR A 48 -4.66 -6.49 -5.29
CA THR A 48 -5.69 -6.68 -4.26
C THR A 48 -5.54 -8.07 -3.64
N TYR A 49 -5.60 -8.15 -2.31
CA TYR A 49 -5.63 -9.42 -1.60
C TYR A 49 -6.47 -9.30 -0.31
N PRO A 50 -7.41 -10.23 -0.06
CA PRO A 50 -7.88 -11.27 -0.98
C PRO A 50 -8.50 -10.66 -2.25
N LEU A 51 -8.64 -11.47 -3.29
CA LEU A 51 -9.35 -11.05 -4.50
C LEU A 51 -10.80 -10.71 -4.12
N ASN A 52 -11.36 -9.65 -4.70
CA ASN A 52 -12.72 -9.20 -4.42
C ASN A 52 -13.46 -8.82 -5.69
N GLU A 53 -14.78 -8.83 -5.62
CA GLU A 53 -15.63 -8.40 -6.73
C GLU A 53 -15.91 -6.89 -6.70
N ASP A 54 -15.81 -6.26 -5.52
CA ASP A 54 -16.49 -4.99 -5.25
C ASP A 54 -15.71 -3.74 -5.68
N LEU A 55 -14.39 -3.79 -5.82
CA LEU A 55 -13.57 -2.62 -6.13
C LEU A 55 -13.91 -2.02 -7.50
N GLN A 56 -14.17 -0.71 -7.54
CA GLN A 56 -14.57 0.01 -8.75
C GLN A 56 -13.79 1.31 -8.96
N PRO A 57 -13.62 1.76 -10.22
CA PRO A 57 -13.18 3.12 -10.49
C PRO A 57 -14.16 4.14 -9.89
N GLY A 58 -13.63 5.16 -9.23
CA GLY A 58 -14.42 6.12 -8.46
C GLY A 58 -14.53 5.77 -6.98
N ASP A 59 -14.06 4.60 -6.53
CA ASP A 59 -13.94 4.32 -5.10
C ASP A 59 -12.88 5.23 -4.46
N VAL A 60 -13.23 5.86 -3.35
CA VAL A 60 -12.36 6.73 -2.56
C VAL A 60 -12.13 6.09 -1.20
N PHE A 61 -10.89 5.74 -0.91
CA PHE A 61 -10.47 5.21 0.38
C PHE A 61 -9.74 6.27 1.18
N LEU A 62 -10.02 6.35 2.48
CA LEU A 62 -9.16 7.08 3.41
C LEU A 62 -7.97 6.22 3.79
N THR A 63 -6.77 6.78 3.70
CA THR A 63 -5.55 6.14 4.17
C THR A 63 -4.91 6.95 5.29
N GLU A 64 -5.04 6.50 6.52
CA GLU A 64 -4.46 7.17 7.71
C GLU A 64 -3.01 6.73 7.95
N THR A 65 -2.64 5.57 7.39
CA THR A 65 -1.29 5.04 7.51
C THR A 65 -0.28 5.98 6.84
N PRO A 66 0.79 6.45 7.52
CA PRO A 66 1.79 7.32 6.91
C PRO A 66 2.48 6.65 5.71
N ALA A 67 2.81 7.43 4.68
CA ALA A 67 3.41 6.92 3.44
C ALA A 67 4.63 5.99 3.66
N PRO A 68 5.61 6.30 4.55
CA PRO A 68 6.73 5.38 4.81
C PRO A 68 6.29 4.03 5.38
N ARG A 69 5.24 4.03 6.20
CA ARG A 69 4.68 2.79 6.78
C ARG A 69 3.90 2.02 5.73
N GLN A 70 3.09 2.69 4.90
CA GLN A 70 2.43 2.06 3.76
C GLN A 70 3.44 1.38 2.84
N ALA A 71 4.52 2.08 2.48
CA ALA A 71 5.56 1.53 1.61
C ALA A 71 6.25 0.31 2.24
N ARG A 72 6.55 0.37 3.54
CA ARG A 72 7.09 -0.77 4.27
C ARG A 72 6.13 -1.95 4.29
N ASP A 73 4.86 -1.72 4.61
CA ASP A 73 3.85 -2.78 4.71
C ASP A 73 3.57 -3.38 3.32
N TYR A 74 3.52 -2.55 2.27
CA TYR A 74 3.40 -2.96 0.87
C TYR A 74 4.60 -3.79 0.39
N ASN A 75 5.83 -3.41 0.74
CA ASN A 75 7.03 -4.18 0.39
C ASN A 75 7.17 -5.48 1.20
N ARG A 76 6.71 -5.48 2.46
CA ARG A 76 6.71 -6.67 3.32
C ARG A 76 5.66 -7.68 2.87
N ARG A 77 4.42 -7.24 2.62
CA ARG A 77 3.28 -8.11 2.34
C ARG A 77 3.04 -8.34 0.85
N GLY A 78 3.58 -7.48 -0.02
CA GLY A 78 3.38 -7.51 -1.47
C GLY A 78 2.11 -6.80 -1.94
N TYR A 79 1.14 -6.58 -1.05
CA TYR A 79 -0.12 -5.86 -1.27
C TYR A 79 -0.38 -4.89 -0.12
N LEU A 80 -1.35 -4.01 -0.31
CA LEU A 80 -1.86 -3.14 0.73
C LEU A 80 -3.34 -3.45 0.96
N ASP A 81 -3.74 -3.53 2.22
CA ASP A 81 -5.15 -3.68 2.57
C ASP A 81 -5.92 -2.47 2.06
N LEU A 82 -7.10 -2.71 1.52
CA LEU A 82 -8.04 -1.63 1.24
C LEU A 82 -8.57 -1.15 2.59
N GLU A 83 -8.24 0.09 2.96
CA GLU A 83 -8.66 0.71 4.22
C GLU A 83 -10.14 1.17 4.12
N HIS A 84 -10.50 2.27 4.78
CA HIS A 84 -11.90 2.70 4.90
C HIS A 84 -12.43 3.29 3.59
N LEU A 85 -13.33 2.57 2.91
CA LEU A 85 -14.09 3.11 1.78
C LEU A 85 -14.99 4.24 2.28
N LEU A 86 -14.71 5.48 1.87
CA LEU A 86 -15.51 6.65 2.24
C LEU A 86 -16.71 6.84 1.32
N VAL A 87 -16.46 6.73 0.00
CA VAL A 87 -17.49 6.93 -1.01
C VAL A 87 -17.17 6.13 -2.27
N ARG A 88 -18.22 5.66 -2.93
CA ARG A 88 -18.18 5.19 -4.31
C ARG A 88 -18.74 6.29 -5.20
N LEU A 89 -17.86 7.00 -5.91
CA LEU A 89 -18.30 7.97 -6.90
C LEU A 89 -18.99 7.23 -8.05
N ASN A 90 -19.97 7.87 -8.68
CA ASN A 90 -20.63 7.35 -9.88
C ASN A 90 -20.28 8.23 -11.07
N PRO A 91 -19.03 8.15 -11.57
CA PRO A 91 -18.55 9.07 -12.58
C PRO A 91 -19.24 8.83 -13.91
N THR A 92 -19.66 9.93 -14.54
CA THR A 92 -20.13 9.92 -15.93
C THR A 92 -18.93 10.01 -16.88
N GLY A 93 -19.12 9.70 -18.17
CA GLY A 93 -18.06 9.89 -19.18
C GLY A 93 -17.41 8.60 -19.68
N TYR A 94 -17.86 7.44 -19.21
CA TYR A 94 -17.45 6.16 -19.78
C TYR A 94 -17.71 6.06 -21.29
N GLN A 95 -18.83 6.59 -21.76
CA GLN A 95 -19.15 6.60 -23.19
C GLN A 95 -18.17 7.45 -23.99
N SER A 96 -17.82 8.65 -23.53
CA SER A 96 -16.83 9.48 -24.24
C SER A 96 -15.44 8.86 -24.19
N PHE A 97 -15.07 8.28 -23.04
CA PHE A 97 -13.78 7.64 -22.83
C PHE A 97 -13.59 6.38 -23.71
N TYR A 98 -14.63 5.53 -23.80
CA TYR A 98 -14.55 4.25 -24.52
C TYR A 98 -15.11 4.29 -25.95
N GLY A 99 -15.98 5.24 -26.28
CA GLY A 99 -16.71 5.27 -27.55
C GLY A 99 -15.84 5.52 -28.78
N GLY A 100 -14.71 6.23 -28.63
CA GLY A 100 -13.79 6.47 -29.73
C GLY A 100 -12.88 5.27 -30.03
N GLY A 101 -12.05 4.88 -29.07
CA GLY A 101 -10.95 3.93 -29.29
C GLY A 101 -11.30 2.44 -29.17
N TYR A 102 -12.42 2.10 -28.53
CA TYR A 102 -12.75 0.72 -28.20
C TYR A 102 -14.03 0.20 -28.87
N GLY A 103 -14.74 1.04 -29.62
CA GLY A 103 -15.96 0.65 -30.33
C GLY A 103 -17.09 0.16 -29.40
N ILE A 104 -17.06 0.57 -28.13
CA ILE A 104 -18.03 0.13 -27.13
C ILE A 104 -19.35 0.89 -27.36
N PRO A 105 -20.50 0.18 -27.47
CA PRO A 105 -21.79 0.82 -27.66
C PRO A 105 -22.16 1.73 -26.48
N SER A 106 -23.00 2.73 -26.75
CA SER A 106 -23.38 3.77 -25.78
C SER A 106 -24.15 3.27 -24.56
N SER A 107 -24.68 2.04 -24.59
CA SER A 107 -25.48 1.45 -23.51
C SER A 107 -25.45 -0.09 -23.55
N PRO A 108 -25.46 -0.78 -22.39
CA PRO A 108 -25.38 -0.24 -21.03
C PRO A 108 -23.96 0.21 -20.67
N GLN A 109 -23.84 1.28 -19.88
CA GLN A 109 -22.54 1.85 -19.52
C GLN A 109 -21.92 1.09 -18.32
N PRO A 110 -20.59 0.90 -18.31
CA PRO A 110 -19.85 0.43 -17.13
C PRO A 110 -20.06 1.34 -15.91
N PRO A 111 -19.82 0.86 -14.68
CA PRO A 111 -19.08 -0.36 -14.32
C PRO A 111 -19.91 -1.66 -14.32
N ARG A 112 -21.23 -1.57 -14.09
CA ARG A 112 -22.09 -2.73 -13.77
C ARG A 112 -22.07 -3.84 -14.83
N PRO A 113 -22.21 -3.58 -16.15
CA PRO A 113 -22.15 -4.62 -17.19
C PRO A 113 -20.83 -5.38 -17.28
N TRP A 114 -19.74 -4.82 -16.76
CA TRP A 114 -18.42 -5.46 -16.77
C TRP A 114 -18.13 -6.15 -15.45
N GLN A 115 -18.55 -5.57 -14.33
CA GLN A 115 -18.40 -6.20 -13.01
C GLN A 115 -19.37 -7.37 -12.79
N PHE A 116 -20.58 -7.25 -13.33
CA PHE A 116 -21.63 -8.28 -13.27
C PHE A 116 -22.09 -8.64 -14.68
N PRO A 117 -21.21 -9.27 -15.47
CA PRO A 117 -21.49 -9.47 -16.88
C PRO A 117 -22.44 -10.64 -17.12
N ASP A 118 -23.42 -10.40 -17.99
CA ASP A 118 -24.02 -11.45 -18.79
C ASP A 118 -22.99 -11.89 -19.85
N SER A 119 -22.99 -13.16 -20.29
CA SER A 119 -21.92 -13.72 -21.15
C SER A 119 -21.58 -12.88 -22.39
N ALA A 120 -22.56 -12.19 -22.99
CA ALA A 120 -22.39 -11.35 -24.18
C ALA A 120 -21.78 -9.95 -23.92
N ARG A 121 -21.76 -9.48 -22.67
CA ARG A 121 -21.34 -8.10 -22.34
C ARG A 121 -19.89 -8.02 -21.87
N TRP A 122 -19.37 -9.11 -21.32
CA TRP A 122 -17.98 -9.25 -20.92
C TRP A 122 -17.00 -9.14 -22.09
N SER A 123 -17.37 -9.67 -23.27
CA SER A 123 -16.53 -9.67 -24.46
C SER A 123 -16.18 -8.27 -24.98
N ASN A 124 -16.98 -7.26 -24.63
CA ASN A 124 -16.77 -5.88 -25.05
C ASN A 124 -15.90 -5.08 -24.09
N ALA A 125 -15.55 -5.65 -22.91
CA ALA A 125 -14.64 -4.98 -21.99
C ALA A 125 -13.21 -4.97 -22.58
N PRO A 126 -12.44 -3.88 -22.43
CA PRO A 126 -11.06 -3.82 -22.89
C PRO A 126 -10.23 -4.98 -22.31
N LEU A 127 -9.48 -5.66 -23.17
CA LEU A 127 -8.61 -6.77 -22.75
C LEU A 127 -7.43 -6.26 -21.92
N ALA A 128 -7.03 -7.04 -20.93
CA ALA A 128 -5.80 -6.85 -20.17
C ALA A 128 -4.89 -8.06 -20.35
N GLY A 129 -3.62 -7.83 -20.69
CA GLY A 129 -2.62 -8.88 -20.80
C GLY A 129 -1.84 -9.02 -19.49
N PHE A 130 -1.76 -10.25 -18.98
CA PHE A 130 -0.87 -10.60 -17.87
C PHE A 130 0.14 -11.65 -18.35
N PRO A 131 1.43 -11.52 -18.00
CA PRO A 131 2.39 -12.56 -18.30
C PRO A 131 2.07 -13.83 -17.51
N THR A 132 2.55 -14.96 -18.03
CA THR A 132 2.51 -16.23 -17.31
C THR A 132 3.52 -16.21 -16.16
N TYR A 133 3.10 -16.69 -15.00
CA TYR A 133 3.89 -16.63 -13.78
C TYR A 133 4.28 -18.04 -13.33
N THR A 134 5.51 -18.22 -12.87
CA THR A 134 5.98 -19.51 -12.33
C THR A 134 6.49 -19.32 -10.91
N ILE A 135 5.97 -20.11 -9.98
CA ILE A 135 6.34 -20.13 -8.57
C ILE A 135 6.85 -21.52 -8.20
N GLU A 136 7.87 -21.58 -7.34
CA GLU A 136 8.34 -22.84 -6.76
C GLU A 136 7.57 -23.12 -5.47
N VAL A 137 7.07 -24.35 -5.32
CA VAL A 137 6.24 -24.79 -4.21
C VAL A 137 6.89 -25.99 -3.52
N LYS A 138 6.89 -26.02 -2.19
CA LYS A 138 7.44 -27.12 -1.37
C LYS A 138 6.38 -27.65 -0.39
N ARG A 139 6.15 -28.96 -0.39
CA ARG A 139 5.22 -29.69 0.50
C ARG A 139 5.80 -29.69 1.92
N GLY A 140 4.99 -29.29 2.89
CA GLY A 140 5.41 -29.11 4.29
C GLY A 140 5.33 -27.67 4.79
N GLY A 141 4.98 -26.72 3.91
CA GLY A 141 4.31 -25.48 4.30
C GLY A 141 2.81 -25.63 4.12
N GLY A 142 2.00 -25.23 5.09
CA GLY A 142 0.55 -25.23 5.12
C GLY A 142 -0.07 -24.38 4.01
N PHE A 143 -0.08 -24.94 2.80
CA PHE A 143 -0.54 -24.30 1.57
C PHE A 143 -2.07 -24.30 1.38
N ASN A 144 -2.84 -24.86 2.32
CA ASN A 144 -4.23 -25.25 2.03
C ASN A 144 -5.23 -24.08 1.85
N THR A 145 -4.84 -22.81 2.05
CA THR A 145 -5.81 -21.69 2.09
C THR A 145 -5.34 -20.32 1.53
N ALA A 146 -4.12 -20.16 0.99
CA ALA A 146 -3.58 -18.81 0.65
C ALA A 146 -3.55 -18.44 -0.81
N PHE A 147 -3.69 -19.41 -1.72
CA PHE A 147 -3.98 -19.02 -3.08
C PHE A 147 -5.49 -18.75 -3.13
N PRO A 148 -5.93 -17.59 -3.65
CA PRO A 148 -7.34 -17.39 -4.00
C PRO A 148 -7.77 -18.31 -5.17
N ILE A 149 -6.88 -19.22 -5.56
CA ILE A 149 -7.02 -20.24 -6.57
C ILE A 149 -6.96 -21.57 -5.83
N SER A 150 -8.11 -22.22 -5.67
CA SER A 150 -8.27 -23.47 -4.94
C SER A 150 -7.47 -24.63 -5.53
N SER A 151 -6.98 -24.48 -6.78
CA SER A 151 -6.35 -25.56 -7.54
C SER A 151 -4.94 -25.96 -7.10
N VAL A 152 -4.13 -25.04 -6.54
CA VAL A 152 -2.71 -25.32 -6.23
C VAL A 152 -2.56 -26.39 -5.14
N PRO A 153 -3.24 -26.30 -3.98
CA PRO A 153 -3.12 -27.31 -2.92
C PRO A 153 -3.64 -28.68 -3.38
N VAL A 154 -4.72 -28.69 -4.18
CA VAL A 154 -5.30 -29.89 -4.78
C VAL A 154 -4.29 -30.58 -5.71
N SER A 155 -3.60 -29.84 -6.57
CA SER A 155 -2.57 -30.42 -7.45
C SER A 155 -1.43 -31.10 -6.67
N LEU A 156 -0.93 -30.45 -5.61
CA LEU A 156 0.19 -30.97 -4.83
C LEU A 156 -0.21 -32.18 -3.98
N ALA A 157 -1.46 -32.24 -3.51
CA ALA A 157 -2.00 -33.43 -2.88
C ALA A 157 -1.96 -34.62 -3.84
N LEU A 158 -2.43 -34.41 -5.07
CA LEU A 158 -2.53 -35.43 -6.12
C LEU A 158 -1.17 -35.89 -6.66
N LEU A 159 -0.21 -34.98 -6.86
CA LEU A 159 1.12 -35.29 -7.40
C LEU A 159 2.03 -36.07 -6.45
N SER A 160 1.64 -36.23 -5.18
CA SER A 160 2.46 -36.85 -4.14
C SER A 160 3.89 -36.30 -3.99
N SER A 161 4.21 -35.15 -4.58
CA SER A 161 5.57 -34.60 -4.62
C SER A 161 5.86 -33.72 -3.40
N ALA A 162 7.10 -33.81 -2.90
CA ALA A 162 7.57 -32.96 -1.80
C ALA A 162 7.87 -31.51 -2.25
N GLN A 163 7.95 -31.27 -3.56
CA GLN A 163 8.20 -29.98 -4.18
C GLN A 163 7.73 -29.99 -5.64
N GLY A 164 7.52 -28.82 -6.23
CA GLY A 164 7.15 -28.67 -7.62
C GLY A 164 7.10 -27.21 -8.05
N ARG A 165 6.90 -26.99 -9.35
CA ARG A 165 6.71 -25.67 -9.94
C ARG A 165 5.25 -25.49 -10.32
N ALA A 166 4.61 -24.45 -9.80
CA ALA A 166 3.27 -24.06 -10.22
C ALA A 166 3.38 -22.88 -11.18
N THR A 167 2.81 -23.04 -12.37
CA THR A 167 2.65 -22.00 -13.37
C THR A 167 1.21 -21.50 -13.32
N VAL A 168 1.03 -20.20 -13.13
CA VAL A 168 -0.26 -19.53 -13.04
C VAL A 168 -0.42 -18.59 -14.23
N GLN A 169 -1.52 -18.71 -14.95
CA GLN A 169 -1.87 -17.87 -16.08
C GLN A 169 -3.26 -17.27 -15.86
N LEU A 170 -3.30 -15.95 -15.71
CA LEU A 170 -4.55 -15.19 -15.67
C LEU A 170 -5.13 -15.14 -17.08
N THR A 171 -6.35 -15.62 -17.25
CA THR A 171 -7.04 -15.69 -18.54
C THR A 171 -8.38 -14.97 -18.46
N GLN A 172 -8.89 -14.56 -19.64
CA GLN A 172 -10.09 -13.72 -19.71
C GLN A 172 -9.96 -12.48 -18.82
N ALA A 173 -8.80 -11.83 -18.93
CA ALA A 173 -8.46 -10.67 -18.16
C ALA A 173 -8.91 -9.40 -18.90
N HIS A 174 -9.57 -8.51 -18.17
CA HIS A 174 -10.09 -7.27 -18.70
C HIS A 174 -9.75 -6.12 -17.76
N THR A 175 -9.83 -4.89 -18.27
CA THR A 175 -9.63 -3.69 -17.47
C THR A 175 -10.66 -2.64 -17.81
N PHE A 176 -11.05 -1.88 -16.79
CA PHE A 176 -11.85 -0.69 -17.01
C PHE A 176 -11.56 0.41 -15.99
N GLY A 177 -11.77 1.65 -16.42
CA GLY A 177 -11.47 2.85 -15.66
C GLY A 177 -11.83 4.10 -16.42
N LEU A 178 -11.49 5.24 -15.82
CA LEU A 178 -11.58 6.56 -16.44
C LEU A 178 -10.22 7.25 -16.31
N ASP A 179 -9.96 8.23 -17.17
CA ASP A 179 -8.85 9.13 -16.95
C ASP A 179 -9.09 10.01 -15.72
N GLN A 180 -8.01 10.58 -15.20
CA GLN A 180 -8.07 11.44 -14.02
C GLN A 180 -8.99 12.65 -14.22
N ALA A 181 -8.98 13.29 -15.40
CA ALA A 181 -9.77 14.50 -15.61
C ALA A 181 -11.28 14.20 -15.54
N SER A 182 -11.69 13.04 -16.07
CA SER A 182 -13.07 12.54 -15.96
C SER A 182 -13.51 12.26 -14.51
N LEU A 183 -12.57 11.91 -13.62
CA LEU A 183 -12.85 11.64 -12.19
C LEU A 183 -12.68 12.87 -11.29
N GLU A 184 -11.93 13.87 -11.73
CA GLU A 184 -11.59 15.06 -10.92
C GLU A 184 -12.84 15.84 -10.52
N THR A 185 -13.74 16.14 -11.46
CA THR A 185 -14.97 16.91 -11.17
C THR A 185 -15.87 16.23 -10.15
N PRO A 186 -16.34 14.97 -10.33
CA PRO A 186 -17.19 14.32 -9.33
C PRO A 186 -16.49 14.14 -7.98
N PHE A 187 -15.17 13.95 -7.98
CA PHE A 187 -14.38 13.89 -6.74
C PHE A 187 -14.36 15.23 -6.02
N ARG A 188 -14.06 16.34 -6.71
CA ARG A 188 -14.08 17.71 -6.15
C ARG A 188 -15.46 18.14 -5.68
N ASP A 189 -16.50 17.80 -6.43
CA ASP A 189 -17.89 18.06 -6.04
C ASP A 189 -18.28 17.30 -4.77
N TRP A 190 -17.81 16.06 -4.63
CA TRP A 190 -18.01 15.30 -3.40
C TRP A 190 -17.26 15.93 -2.22
N LEU A 191 -16.00 16.33 -2.41
CA LEU A 191 -15.19 16.99 -1.37
C LEU A 191 -15.81 18.31 -0.90
N ALA A 192 -16.31 19.13 -1.83
CA ALA A 192 -16.95 20.40 -1.52
C ALA A 192 -18.20 20.25 -0.64
N ARG A 193 -18.85 19.07 -0.67
CA ARG A 193 -20.01 18.74 0.16
C ARG A 193 -19.65 18.16 1.54
N HIS A 194 -18.38 17.80 1.77
CA HIS A 194 -17.93 17.18 3.02
C HIS A 194 -16.65 17.85 3.57
N PRO A 195 -16.64 19.19 3.77
CA PRO A 195 -15.47 19.89 4.27
C PRO A 195 -15.07 19.47 5.69
N ASP A 196 -16.05 19.11 6.51
CA ASP A 196 -15.93 18.59 7.87
C ASP A 196 -15.10 17.30 7.94
N LEU A 197 -15.31 16.38 6.99
CA LEU A 197 -14.53 15.15 6.90
C LEU A 197 -13.05 15.48 6.64
N ILE A 198 -12.76 16.40 5.73
CA ILE A 198 -11.37 16.77 5.42
C ILE A 198 -10.71 17.47 6.60
N GLU A 199 -11.42 18.38 7.27
CA GLU A 199 -10.90 19.08 8.44
C GLU A 199 -10.52 18.13 9.58
N GLN A 200 -11.32 17.07 9.79
CA GLN A 200 -11.03 16.04 10.81
C GLN A 200 -9.67 15.36 10.58
N TYR A 201 -9.31 15.11 9.33
CA TYR A 201 -8.05 14.43 8.97
C TYR A 201 -6.89 15.39 8.65
N ALA A 202 -7.18 16.68 8.51
CA ALA A 202 -6.18 17.72 8.29
C ALA A 202 -5.39 18.10 9.54
N ARG A 203 -5.94 17.85 10.73
CA ARG A 203 -5.25 18.10 12.01
C ARG A 203 -4.76 16.78 12.60
N PRO A 204 -3.74 16.14 12.02
CA PRO A 204 -3.30 14.86 12.54
C PRO A 204 -2.85 15.05 13.98
N THR A 205 -3.25 14.12 14.86
CA THR A 205 -2.82 14.07 16.26
C THR A 205 -1.29 14.04 16.38
N ASN A 206 -0.60 13.63 15.30
CA ASN A 206 0.84 13.68 15.13
C ASN A 206 1.19 14.51 13.88
N LEU A 207 1.97 15.59 14.05
CA LEU A 207 2.43 16.49 12.98
C LEU A 207 3.23 15.82 11.84
N HIS A 208 3.57 14.54 11.98
CA HIS A 208 4.34 13.75 11.00
C HIS A 208 3.49 12.73 10.23
N GLN A 209 2.16 12.84 10.26
CA GLN A 209 1.26 11.89 9.62
C GLN A 209 0.37 12.60 8.60
N THR A 210 0.72 12.48 7.32
CA THR A 210 -0.14 12.88 6.21
C THR A 210 -1.15 11.77 5.95
N ALA A 211 -2.44 12.07 6.14
CA ALA A 211 -3.51 11.21 5.65
C ALA A 211 -3.71 11.42 4.14
N TYR A 212 -4.15 10.38 3.43
CA TYR A 212 -4.39 10.44 2.00
C TYR A 212 -5.82 10.04 1.66
N LEU A 213 -6.40 10.69 0.67
CA LEU A 213 -7.57 10.17 -0.03
C LEU A 213 -7.10 9.44 -1.29
N ARG A 214 -7.34 8.13 -1.35
CA ARG A 214 -6.97 7.29 -2.47
C ARG A 214 -8.15 7.10 -3.39
N LEU A 215 -8.09 7.70 -4.57
CA LEU A 215 -9.08 7.59 -5.62
C LEU A 215 -8.69 6.50 -6.62
N VAL A 216 -9.48 5.43 -6.70
CA VAL A 216 -9.29 4.36 -7.69
C VAL A 216 -9.69 4.85 -9.06
N THR A 217 -8.78 4.79 -10.03
CA THR A 217 -9.02 5.29 -11.39
C THR A 217 -9.26 4.15 -12.40
N ARG A 218 -8.71 2.97 -12.13
CA ARG A 218 -8.82 1.79 -13.00
C ARG A 218 -8.70 0.51 -12.20
N VAL A 219 -9.47 -0.50 -12.59
CA VAL A 219 -9.39 -1.85 -12.03
C VAL A 219 -9.08 -2.88 -13.10
N PHE A 220 -8.49 -4.00 -12.67
CA PHE A 220 -8.13 -5.13 -13.51
C PHE A 220 -8.84 -6.37 -12.98
N LEU A 221 -9.62 -6.98 -13.86
CA LEU A 221 -10.48 -8.11 -13.55
C LEU A 221 -9.98 -9.36 -14.26
N VAL A 222 -10.18 -10.52 -13.63
CA VAL A 222 -9.95 -11.83 -14.26
C VAL A 222 -11.16 -12.71 -14.05
N LYS A 223 -11.56 -13.46 -15.08
CA LYS A 223 -12.67 -14.42 -14.98
C LYS A 223 -12.18 -15.86 -14.81
N SER A 224 -10.98 -16.17 -15.28
CA SER A 224 -10.44 -17.51 -15.17
C SER A 224 -8.94 -17.52 -14.90
N VAL A 225 -8.48 -18.57 -14.22
CA VAL A 225 -7.07 -18.81 -13.97
C VAL A 225 -6.72 -20.24 -14.33
N ASN A 226 -5.70 -20.38 -15.17
CA ASN A 226 -5.11 -21.67 -15.48
C ASN A 226 -3.92 -21.88 -14.57
N VAL A 227 -3.88 -23.02 -13.88
CA VAL A 227 -2.78 -23.40 -13.02
C VAL A 227 -2.25 -24.75 -13.43
N THR A 228 -0.96 -24.82 -13.74
CA THR A 228 -0.26 -26.06 -14.05
C THR A 228 0.79 -26.29 -12.98
N VAL A 229 0.67 -27.36 -12.21
CA VAL A 229 1.67 -27.76 -11.22
C VAL A 229 2.47 -28.91 -11.79
N THR A 230 3.79 -28.78 -11.84
CA THR A 230 4.73 -29.82 -12.24
C THR A 230 5.50 -30.28 -11.02
N GLY A 231 5.45 -31.56 -10.68
CA GLY A 231 6.24 -32.11 -9.59
C GLY A 231 7.71 -32.20 -9.99
N ASP A 232 8.61 -31.74 -9.12
CA ASP A 232 10.02 -32.04 -9.29
C ASP A 232 10.22 -33.49 -8.84
N SER A 233 10.47 -34.39 -9.79
CA SER A 233 10.94 -35.73 -9.46
C SER A 233 12.25 -35.57 -8.68
N ALA A 234 12.24 -36.01 -7.42
CA ALA A 234 13.38 -35.94 -6.52
C ALA A 234 14.67 -36.34 -7.24
N THR A 235 15.69 -35.52 -7.06
CA THR A 235 17.08 -35.78 -7.43
C THR A 235 17.41 -37.25 -7.20
N SER A 236 17.77 -37.95 -8.28
CA SER A 236 18.38 -39.26 -8.24
C SER A 236 19.72 -39.16 -7.49
N PHE A 237 19.70 -39.25 -6.18
CA PHE A 237 20.90 -39.59 -5.43
C PHE A 237 21.14 -41.09 -5.65
N THR A 238 22.13 -41.40 -6.48
CA THR A 238 22.67 -42.75 -6.69
C THR A 238 23.34 -43.22 -5.39
N GLY A 239 22.52 -43.64 -4.44
CA GLY A 239 22.90 -44.37 -3.24
C GLY A 239 21.80 -45.39 -2.99
N SER A 240 22.08 -46.64 -3.29
CA SER A 240 21.13 -47.76 -3.29
C SER A 240 20.24 -47.82 -2.04
N GLY A 241 18.92 -47.84 -2.22
CA GLY A 241 17.98 -48.24 -1.17
C GLY A 241 16.69 -47.43 -1.05
N GLY A 242 15.98 -47.21 -2.15
CA GLY A 242 14.63 -46.63 -2.10
C GLY A 242 14.10 -46.28 -3.47
N VAL A 243 13.30 -47.18 -4.05
CA VAL A 243 12.63 -46.98 -5.35
C VAL A 243 11.76 -45.71 -5.27
N PRO A 244 11.92 -44.71 -6.17
CA PRO A 244 10.96 -43.63 -6.29
C PRO A 244 9.58 -44.25 -6.51
N ARG A 245 8.62 -44.03 -5.60
CA ARG A 245 7.24 -44.40 -5.87
C ARG A 245 6.75 -43.52 -7.01
N GLU A 246 6.74 -44.10 -8.21
CA GLU A 246 5.94 -43.60 -9.33
C GLU A 246 4.51 -43.42 -8.81
N VAL A 247 3.93 -42.24 -9.01
CA VAL A 247 2.49 -42.09 -8.87
C VAL A 247 1.91 -42.90 -10.02
N VAL A 248 1.54 -44.14 -9.72
CA VAL A 248 0.85 -45.04 -10.63
C VAL A 248 -0.53 -44.42 -10.87
N LEU A 249 -0.62 -43.49 -11.82
CA LEU A 249 -1.80 -43.37 -12.68
C LEU A 249 -1.82 -44.67 -13.46
N SER A 250 -2.53 -45.66 -12.93
CA SER A 250 -2.57 -47.06 -13.36
C SER A 250 -2.32 -47.24 -14.86
N SER A 251 -1.14 -47.78 -15.16
CA SER A 251 -0.70 -48.33 -16.45
C SER A 251 -1.44 -47.83 -17.70
N LEU A 252 -0.97 -46.71 -18.25
CA LEU A 252 -1.24 -46.28 -19.63
C LEU A 252 -0.52 -47.15 -20.69
N HIS A 253 0.01 -48.32 -20.31
CA HIS A 253 0.74 -49.25 -21.17
C HIS A 253 -0.05 -50.50 -21.56
N ASP A 254 -1.27 -50.68 -21.05
CA ASP A 254 -2.17 -51.73 -21.53
C ASP A 254 -2.97 -51.24 -22.75
N THR A 255 -3.40 -52.18 -23.60
CA THR A 255 -4.23 -51.98 -24.81
C THR A 255 -5.54 -51.21 -24.57
N ASN A 256 -5.86 -50.87 -23.33
CA ASN A 256 -6.99 -50.06 -22.88
C ASN A 256 -6.56 -48.77 -22.16
N ALA A 257 -5.39 -48.19 -22.49
CA ALA A 257 -4.89 -46.95 -21.92
C ALA A 257 -5.91 -45.80 -21.93
N VAL A 258 -6.75 -45.72 -22.98
CA VAL A 258 -7.84 -44.74 -23.06
C VAL A 258 -8.91 -44.97 -21.98
N ALA A 259 -9.32 -46.23 -21.73
CA ALA A 259 -10.34 -46.53 -20.73
C ALA A 259 -9.82 -46.31 -19.29
N ASN A 260 -8.56 -46.67 -19.02
CA ASN A 260 -7.92 -46.44 -17.72
C ASN A 260 -7.67 -44.95 -17.45
N TYR A 261 -7.32 -44.18 -18.50
CA TYR A 261 -7.22 -42.73 -18.44
C TYR A 261 -8.58 -42.10 -18.13
N THR A 262 -9.63 -42.52 -18.85
CA THR A 262 -11.00 -42.00 -18.67
C THR A 262 -11.54 -42.31 -17.27
N ASN A 263 -11.26 -43.52 -16.74
CA ASN A 263 -11.65 -43.90 -15.38
C ASN A 263 -10.87 -43.12 -14.31
N SER A 264 -9.58 -42.87 -14.53
CA SER A 264 -8.75 -42.07 -13.61
C SER A 264 -9.20 -40.61 -13.59
N ILE A 265 -9.52 -40.04 -14.76
CA ILE A 265 -10.14 -38.70 -14.85
C ILE A 265 -11.51 -38.70 -14.16
N GLY A 266 -12.35 -39.71 -14.36
CA GLY A 266 -13.66 -39.79 -13.72
C GLY A 266 -13.62 -39.93 -12.19
N ILE A 267 -12.53 -40.45 -11.61
CA ILE A 267 -12.29 -40.47 -10.15
C ILE A 267 -11.77 -39.11 -9.69
N LEU A 268 -10.85 -38.50 -10.44
CA LEU A 268 -10.34 -37.16 -10.16
C LEU A 268 -11.43 -36.09 -10.26
N ASP A 269 -12.32 -36.16 -11.25
CA ASP A 269 -13.47 -35.27 -11.40
C ASP A 269 -14.44 -35.43 -10.22
N ARG A 270 -14.63 -36.64 -9.72
CA ARG A 270 -15.42 -36.88 -8.50
C ARG A 270 -14.76 -36.27 -7.26
N MET A 271 -13.44 -36.42 -7.10
CA MET A 271 -12.69 -35.78 -6.01
C MET A 271 -12.70 -34.24 -6.11
N VAL A 272 -12.62 -33.69 -7.32
CA VAL A 272 -12.71 -32.26 -7.58
C VAL A 272 -14.13 -31.76 -7.29
N SER A 273 -15.16 -32.52 -7.65
CA SER A 273 -16.56 -32.15 -7.37
C SER A 273 -16.88 -32.11 -5.86
N THR A 274 -16.29 -33.00 -5.05
CA THR A 274 -16.42 -32.93 -3.59
C THR A 274 -15.61 -31.79 -2.96
N LEU A 275 -14.54 -31.33 -3.61
CA LEU A 275 -13.75 -30.17 -3.17
C LEU A 275 -14.38 -28.83 -3.61
N GLN A 276 -15.16 -28.81 -4.69
CA GLN A 276 -15.91 -27.63 -5.16
C GLN A 276 -16.94 -27.14 -4.14
N GLU A 277 -17.47 -28.00 -3.26
CA GLU A 277 -18.39 -27.60 -2.19
C GLU A 277 -17.74 -26.69 -1.13
N GLY A 278 -16.40 -26.62 -1.09
CA GLY A 278 -15.64 -25.78 -0.14
C GLY A 278 -14.89 -24.59 -0.75
N ALA A 279 -14.87 -24.43 -2.08
CA ALA A 279 -14.13 -23.36 -2.75
C ALA A 279 -15.03 -22.13 -2.99
N PRO A 280 -14.64 -20.92 -2.56
CA PRO A 280 -15.49 -19.73 -2.71
C PRO A 280 -15.64 -19.31 -4.19
N GLY A 281 -16.82 -19.53 -4.76
CA GLY A 281 -17.35 -18.75 -5.91
C GLY A 281 -16.90 -19.13 -7.32
N GLY A 282 -16.19 -20.26 -7.53
CA GLY A 282 -15.69 -20.67 -8.85
C GLY A 282 -15.88 -22.15 -9.18
N THR A 283 -15.87 -22.48 -10.47
CA THR A 283 -15.84 -23.87 -10.97
C THR A 283 -14.41 -24.28 -11.28
N LEU A 284 -13.91 -25.28 -10.58
CA LEU A 284 -12.59 -25.89 -10.82
C LEU A 284 -12.72 -27.05 -11.82
N LYS A 285 -12.05 -26.99 -12.96
CA LYS A 285 -12.02 -28.07 -13.97
C LYS A 285 -10.61 -28.62 -14.13
N LEU A 286 -10.46 -29.95 -14.13
CA LEU A 286 -9.21 -30.59 -14.50
C LEU A 286 -9.01 -30.43 -16.02
N ALA A 287 -7.99 -29.66 -16.41
CA ALA A 287 -7.66 -29.43 -17.82
C ALA A 287 -6.75 -30.53 -18.38
N GLY A 288 -5.95 -31.17 -17.53
CA GLY A 288 -5.12 -32.30 -17.91
C GLY A 288 -4.32 -32.83 -16.72
N ALA A 289 -3.98 -34.12 -16.77
CA ALA A 289 -3.11 -34.76 -15.80
C ALA A 289 -2.12 -35.68 -16.52
N SER A 290 -0.87 -35.67 -16.05
CA SER A 290 0.20 -36.59 -16.45
C SER A 290 0.91 -37.10 -15.19
N SER A 291 1.85 -38.04 -15.36
CA SER A 291 2.66 -38.57 -14.26
C SER A 291 3.51 -37.51 -13.53
N ARG A 292 3.69 -36.32 -14.12
CA ARG A 292 4.55 -35.26 -13.58
C ARG A 292 3.87 -33.91 -13.47
N ALA A 293 2.71 -33.71 -14.08
CA ALA A 293 2.04 -32.42 -14.08
C ALA A 293 0.52 -32.55 -14.01
N ILE A 294 -0.12 -31.64 -13.29
CA ILE A 294 -1.57 -31.49 -13.22
C ILE A 294 -1.93 -30.05 -13.57
N SER A 295 -2.85 -29.89 -14.51
CA SER A 295 -3.36 -28.61 -14.97
C SER A 295 -4.82 -28.46 -14.60
N PHE A 296 -5.16 -27.33 -13.99
CA PHE A 296 -6.49 -26.92 -13.62
C PHE A 296 -6.87 -25.63 -14.33
N ASN A 297 -8.15 -25.50 -14.67
CA ASN A 297 -8.76 -24.24 -15.06
C ASN A 297 -9.83 -23.90 -14.04
N GLU A 298 -9.60 -22.84 -13.27
CA GLU A 298 -10.55 -22.30 -12.32
C GLU A 298 -11.25 -21.11 -12.97
N THR A 299 -12.58 -21.20 -13.13
CA THR A 299 -13.40 -20.13 -13.70
C THR A 299 -14.33 -19.59 -12.62
N PHE A 300 -14.27 -18.29 -12.37
CA PHE A 300 -15.11 -17.63 -11.39
C PHE A 300 -16.50 -17.34 -11.96
N ALA A 301 -17.53 -17.46 -11.12
CA ALA A 301 -18.89 -17.09 -11.50
C ALA A 301 -18.97 -15.62 -11.91
N ARG A 302 -18.20 -14.77 -11.23
CA ARG A 302 -18.04 -13.35 -11.51
C ARG A 302 -16.56 -12.99 -11.63
N PRO A 303 -16.19 -12.03 -12.49
CA PRO A 303 -14.82 -11.58 -12.57
C PRO A 303 -14.33 -11.03 -11.22
N LEU A 304 -13.11 -11.37 -10.84
CA LEU A 304 -12.47 -10.91 -9.61
C LEU A 304 -11.43 -9.84 -9.91
N VAL A 305 -11.37 -8.81 -9.07
CA VAL A 305 -10.37 -7.76 -9.13
C VAL A 305 -9.04 -8.33 -8.63
N VAL A 306 -8.03 -8.33 -9.50
CA VAL A 306 -6.64 -8.74 -9.20
C VAL A 306 -5.74 -7.56 -8.85
N GLY A 307 -6.15 -6.36 -9.23
CA GLY A 307 -5.47 -5.15 -8.83
C GLY A 307 -6.07 -3.91 -9.45
N TYR A 308 -5.49 -2.77 -9.12
CA TYR A 308 -6.00 -1.47 -9.49
C TYR A 308 -4.88 -0.46 -9.70
N ILE A 309 -5.25 0.68 -10.28
CA ILE A 309 -4.45 1.90 -10.32
C ILE A 309 -5.27 2.97 -9.59
N ALA A 310 -4.58 3.77 -8.78
CA ALA A 310 -5.17 4.84 -8.01
C ALA A 310 -4.24 6.04 -7.93
N GLN A 311 -4.81 7.15 -7.44
CA GLN A 311 -4.09 8.37 -7.10
C GLN A 311 -4.36 8.72 -5.65
N ASP A 312 -3.32 9.11 -4.93
CA ASP A 312 -3.38 9.53 -3.55
C ASP A 312 -3.35 11.07 -3.49
N TYR A 313 -4.34 11.65 -2.83
CA TYR A 313 -4.45 13.08 -2.57
C TYR A 313 -4.10 13.33 -1.09
N PRO A 314 -2.93 13.92 -0.80
CA PRO A 314 -2.54 14.19 0.58
C PRO A 314 -3.46 15.26 1.18
N ILE A 315 -3.93 15.03 2.40
CA ILE A 315 -4.66 16.02 3.18
C ILE A 315 -3.64 16.89 3.90
N LEU A 316 -3.61 18.18 3.60
CA LEU A 316 -2.66 19.15 4.14
C LEU A 316 -3.15 19.71 5.50
N PRO A 317 -2.24 20.28 6.33
CA PRO A 317 -2.59 20.82 7.64
C PRO A 317 -3.67 21.92 7.65
N ASP A 318 -3.82 22.61 6.52
CA ASP A 318 -4.78 23.69 6.32
C ASP A 318 -6.17 23.21 5.87
N GLY A 319 -6.42 21.90 5.85
CA GLY A 319 -7.70 21.34 5.39
C GLY A 319 -7.83 21.25 3.87
N ARG A 320 -6.79 21.59 3.11
CA ARG A 320 -6.81 21.47 1.64
C ARG A 320 -6.22 20.14 1.21
N LEU A 321 -6.60 19.70 0.01
CA LEU A 321 -5.91 18.59 -0.65
C LEU A 321 -4.70 19.10 -1.43
N GLY A 322 -3.58 18.40 -1.30
CA GLY A 322 -2.42 18.62 -2.15
C GLY A 322 -2.63 18.06 -3.56
N HIS A 323 -1.57 18.11 -4.36
CA HIS A 323 -1.59 17.57 -5.72
C HIS A 323 -1.71 16.04 -5.69
N PRO A 324 -2.43 15.45 -6.67
CA PRO A 324 -2.51 14.00 -6.80
C PRO A 324 -1.12 13.42 -7.06
N VAL A 325 -0.79 12.38 -6.32
CA VAL A 325 0.41 11.57 -6.52
C VAL A 325 -0.02 10.17 -6.93
N SER A 326 0.75 9.50 -7.78
CA SER A 326 0.48 8.10 -8.09
C SER A 326 0.54 7.28 -6.80
N THR A 327 -0.52 6.54 -6.49
CA THR A 327 -0.52 5.64 -5.33
C THR A 327 0.69 4.70 -5.37
N LYS A 328 1.06 4.22 -6.57
CA LYS A 328 2.24 3.36 -6.73
C LYS A 328 3.53 4.04 -6.27
N GLU A 329 3.71 5.34 -6.53
CA GLU A 329 4.89 6.09 -6.07
C GLU A 329 4.90 6.22 -4.54
N VAL A 330 3.73 6.43 -3.92
CA VAL A 330 3.59 6.44 -2.46
C VAL A 330 3.98 5.08 -1.88
N LEU A 331 3.43 3.99 -2.42
CA LEU A 331 3.69 2.62 -1.96
C LEU A 331 5.13 2.14 -2.22
N GLU A 332 5.82 2.71 -3.20
CA GLU A 332 7.22 2.41 -3.46
C GLU A 332 8.18 3.33 -2.68
N GLY A 333 7.67 4.25 -1.86
CA GLY A 333 8.46 5.21 -1.12
C GLY A 333 9.19 6.23 -2.01
N ARG A 334 8.70 6.41 -3.24
CA ARG A 334 9.24 7.36 -4.23
C ARG A 334 8.54 8.72 -4.16
N ALA A 335 7.31 8.75 -3.66
CA ALA A 335 6.60 9.98 -3.37
C ALA A 335 7.32 10.72 -2.23
N ARG A 336 7.60 12.01 -2.44
CA ARG A 336 8.04 12.89 -1.35
C ARG A 336 6.81 13.22 -0.51
N ASP A 337 6.93 13.08 0.80
CA ASP A 337 5.86 13.51 1.71
C ASP A 337 5.73 15.04 1.59
N PRO A 338 4.55 15.58 1.25
CA PRO A 338 4.36 17.03 1.20
C PRO A 338 4.69 17.69 2.53
N LEU A 339 4.44 17.00 3.66
CA LEU A 339 4.84 17.46 4.97
C LEU A 339 6.35 17.40 5.16
N SER A 340 7.06 16.39 4.65
CA SER A 340 8.52 16.38 4.77
C SER A 340 9.16 17.52 3.99
N LEU A 341 8.62 17.88 2.82
CA LEU A 341 9.08 19.06 2.07
C LEU A 341 8.77 20.36 2.81
N SER A 342 7.59 20.44 3.43
CA SER A 342 7.18 21.63 4.19
C SER A 342 8.00 21.77 5.48
N LEU A 343 8.26 20.67 6.18
CA LEU A 343 9.10 20.61 7.39
C LEU A 343 10.56 20.91 7.05
N GLN A 344 11.12 20.29 6.00
CA GLN A 344 12.48 20.57 5.57
C GLN A 344 12.62 22.06 5.19
N ARG A 345 11.64 22.62 4.47
CA ARG A 345 11.63 24.05 4.16
C ARG A 345 11.54 24.92 5.41
N LEU A 346 10.71 24.52 6.39
CA LEU A 346 10.61 25.22 7.67
C LEU A 346 11.92 25.15 8.45
N GLU A 347 12.58 24.00 8.49
CA GLU A 347 13.90 23.80 9.10
C GLU A 347 14.96 24.66 8.39
N GLU A 348 14.98 24.68 7.05
CA GLU A 348 15.85 25.55 6.26
C GLU A 348 15.58 27.04 6.52
N GLU A 349 14.31 27.43 6.67
CA GLU A 349 13.90 28.79 7.01
C GLU A 349 14.30 29.16 8.45
N GLN A 350 14.14 28.25 9.41
CA GLN A 350 14.57 28.42 10.80
C GLN A 350 16.09 28.52 10.93
N ASP A 351 16.84 27.66 10.24
CA ASP A 351 18.30 27.70 10.20
C ASP A 351 18.81 29.01 9.60
N MET A 352 18.14 29.49 8.56
CA MET A 352 18.46 30.77 7.95
C MET A 352 18.10 31.94 8.86
N ALA A 353 16.93 31.93 9.51
CA ALA A 353 16.56 32.92 10.52
C ALA A 353 17.55 32.93 11.69
N ALA A 354 18.02 31.75 12.12
CA ALA A 354 19.04 31.62 13.16
C ALA A 354 20.36 32.27 12.73
N ARG A 355 20.83 32.00 11.50
CA ARG A 355 22.04 32.67 10.96
C ARG A 355 21.91 34.19 10.91
N VAL A 356 20.74 34.72 10.51
CA VAL A 356 20.48 36.18 10.51
C VAL A 356 20.45 36.73 11.93
N ALA A 357 19.84 36.01 12.88
CA ALA A 357 19.83 36.40 14.29
C ALA A 357 21.25 36.45 14.87
N GLU A 358 22.12 35.47 14.59
CA GLU A 358 23.53 35.50 14.99
C GLU A 358 24.26 36.73 14.42
N ALA A 359 24.01 37.08 13.17
CA ALA A 359 24.58 38.28 12.56
C ALA A 359 24.08 39.57 13.24
N CYS A 360 22.78 39.64 13.60
CA CYS A 360 22.23 40.77 14.35
C CYS A 360 22.90 40.89 15.72
N ILE A 361 23.10 39.78 16.42
CA ILE A 361 23.71 39.73 17.75
C ILE A 361 25.16 40.23 17.69
N ALA A 362 25.93 39.73 16.73
CA ALA A 362 27.31 40.19 16.52
C ALA A 362 27.40 41.71 16.27
N ARG A 363 26.41 42.28 15.56
CA ARG A 363 26.32 43.74 15.33
C ARG A 363 25.89 44.49 16.60
N LEU A 364 24.90 43.99 17.33
CA LEU A 364 24.45 44.57 18.60
C LEU A 364 25.58 44.66 19.64
N ASP A 365 26.44 43.63 19.69
CA ASP A 365 27.59 43.60 20.60
C ASP A 365 28.65 44.68 20.28
N ALA A 366 28.69 45.16 19.04
CA ALA A 366 29.59 46.23 18.61
C ALA A 366 29.04 47.64 18.85
N LEU A 367 27.74 47.80 19.14
CA LEU A 367 27.12 49.13 19.30
C LEU A 367 27.50 49.80 20.61
N GLY A 368 27.68 51.12 20.60
CA GLY A 368 27.73 51.95 21.81
C GLY A 368 26.36 52.09 22.50
N PRO A 369 26.28 52.77 23.67
CA PRO A 369 25.03 52.94 24.42
C PRO A 369 23.92 53.68 23.64
N ASP A 370 24.24 54.78 22.96
CA ASP A 370 23.22 55.56 22.24
C ASP A 370 22.66 54.82 21.01
N PRO A 371 23.50 54.21 20.14
CA PRO A 371 23.00 53.37 19.06
C PRO A 371 22.17 52.17 19.54
N LEU A 372 22.47 51.61 20.72
CA LEU A 372 21.72 50.49 21.29
C LEU A 372 20.26 50.86 21.59
N ALA A 373 19.99 52.06 22.11
CA ALA A 373 18.62 52.52 22.36
C ALA A 373 17.82 52.70 21.04
N THR A 374 18.49 53.07 19.96
CA THR A 374 17.87 53.12 18.62
C THR A 374 17.59 51.72 18.08
N ALA A 375 18.54 50.79 18.22
CA ALA A 375 18.36 49.39 17.84
C ALA A 375 17.17 48.73 18.57
N ILE A 376 16.97 49.01 19.87
CA ILE A 376 15.81 48.47 20.61
C ILE A 376 14.49 49.00 20.04
N ARG A 377 14.43 50.28 19.61
CA ARG A 377 13.24 50.86 18.99
C ARG A 377 12.98 50.26 17.61
N ASP A 378 14.02 50.05 16.83
CA ASP A 378 13.92 49.39 15.52
C ASP A 378 13.45 47.94 15.65
N ALA A 379 13.97 47.19 16.61
CA ALA A 379 13.51 45.82 16.88
C ALA A 379 12.01 45.76 17.17
N HIS A 380 11.45 46.75 17.89
CA HIS A 380 9.99 46.86 18.05
C HIS A 380 9.27 47.21 16.74
N ARG A 381 9.81 48.15 15.96
CA ARG A 381 9.26 48.53 14.65
C ARG A 381 9.16 47.34 13.70
N PHE A 382 10.12 46.43 13.74
CA PHE A 382 10.13 45.18 12.97
C PHE A 382 9.45 44.00 13.69
N ASN A 383 8.57 44.24 14.67
CA ASN A 383 7.80 43.21 15.38
C ASN A 383 8.64 42.12 16.11
N LEU A 384 9.93 42.38 16.35
CA LEU A 384 10.79 41.48 17.12
C LEU A 384 10.58 41.63 18.63
N LEU A 385 10.06 42.79 19.06
CA LEU A 385 9.71 43.10 20.45
C LEU A 385 8.24 43.53 20.56
N SER A 386 7.55 43.06 21.60
CA SER A 386 6.33 43.70 22.06
C SER A 386 6.61 45.10 22.63
N ALA A 387 5.58 45.94 22.75
CA ALA A 387 5.73 47.27 23.34
C ALA A 387 6.28 47.21 24.78
N THR A 388 5.80 46.25 25.58
CA THR A 388 6.27 46.03 26.96
C THR A 388 7.73 45.58 27.01
N GLU A 389 8.14 44.68 26.12
CA GLU A 389 9.55 44.25 26.03
C GLU A 389 10.43 45.43 25.60
N ARG A 390 10.02 46.23 24.61
CA ARG A 390 10.74 47.44 24.20
C ARG A 390 10.98 48.38 25.37
N ASP A 391 9.93 48.74 26.09
CA ASP A 391 10.03 49.72 27.19
C ASP A 391 10.92 49.19 28.32
N THR A 392 10.80 47.90 28.61
CA THR A 392 11.66 47.20 29.58
C THR A 392 13.12 47.24 29.13
N GLN A 393 13.41 46.89 27.87
CA GLN A 393 14.78 46.87 27.36
C GLN A 393 15.39 48.28 27.26
N LEU A 394 14.60 49.32 26.96
CA LEU A 394 15.07 50.71 26.99
C LEU A 394 15.47 51.14 28.40
N ALA A 395 14.67 50.78 29.42
CA ALA A 395 14.98 51.08 30.81
C ALA A 395 16.26 50.35 31.27
N VAL A 396 16.41 49.07 30.91
CA VAL A 396 17.63 48.29 31.19
C VAL A 396 18.83 48.88 30.47
N ALA A 397 18.71 49.26 29.19
CA ALA A 397 19.82 49.81 28.40
C ALA A 397 20.37 51.13 28.97
N ALA A 398 19.50 51.95 29.59
CA ALA A 398 19.92 53.19 30.24
C ALA A 398 20.74 52.95 31.53
N GLN A 399 20.56 51.80 32.19
CA GLN A 399 21.21 51.48 33.47
C GLN A 399 22.39 50.51 33.31
N ASP A 400 22.20 49.46 32.50
CA ASP A 400 23.14 48.36 32.24
C ASP A 400 23.04 47.93 30.76
N PRO A 401 23.75 48.63 29.84
CA PRO A 401 23.76 48.30 28.42
C PRO A 401 24.15 46.83 28.12
N PRO A 402 25.18 46.24 28.78
CA PRO A 402 25.48 44.82 28.63
C PRO A 402 24.33 43.87 28.98
N ALA A 403 23.54 44.15 30.02
CA ALA A 403 22.35 43.36 30.34
C ALA A 403 21.27 43.46 29.25
N ALA A 404 21.01 44.66 28.72
CA ALA A 404 20.05 44.86 27.65
C ALA A 404 20.43 44.10 26.37
N ARG A 405 21.73 44.09 25.99
CA ARG A 405 22.21 43.30 24.84
C ARG A 405 21.91 41.82 25.02
N ARG A 406 22.29 41.23 26.16
CA ARG A 406 22.05 39.80 26.44
C ARG A 406 20.56 39.45 26.38
N ALA A 407 19.70 40.31 26.94
CA ALA A 407 18.26 40.09 26.90
C ALA A 407 17.71 40.17 25.47
N LEU A 408 18.12 41.17 24.69
CA LEU A 408 17.73 41.31 23.29
C LEU A 408 18.21 40.12 22.44
N SER A 409 19.46 39.68 22.59
CA SER A 409 19.98 38.47 21.92
C SER A 409 19.14 37.24 22.23
N GLY A 410 18.74 37.07 23.50
CA GLY A 410 17.84 35.99 23.91
C GLY A 410 16.47 36.05 23.21
N ILE A 411 15.94 37.24 22.96
CA ILE A 411 14.67 37.42 22.23
C ILE A 411 14.85 37.07 20.75
N LEU A 412 15.91 37.56 20.10
CA LEU A 412 16.20 37.29 18.69
C LEU A 412 16.33 35.78 18.42
N HIS A 413 17.02 35.04 19.28
CA HIS A 413 17.10 33.58 19.17
C HIS A 413 15.74 32.89 19.32
N ARG A 414 14.89 33.35 20.26
CA ARG A 414 13.55 32.78 20.43
C ARG A 414 12.70 33.03 19.18
N LYS A 415 12.78 34.24 18.61
CA LYS A 415 12.08 34.57 17.37
C LYS A 415 12.54 33.72 16.19
N ALA A 416 13.85 33.57 15.99
CA ALA A 416 14.40 32.71 14.94
C ALA A 416 13.92 31.26 15.03
N ARG A 417 13.73 30.73 16.25
CA ARG A 417 13.27 29.35 16.49
C ARG A 417 11.76 29.17 16.55
N SER A 418 10.98 30.25 16.46
CA SER A 418 9.53 30.18 16.67
C SER A 418 8.76 29.48 15.55
N GLY A 419 9.39 29.26 14.38
CA GLY A 419 8.71 28.74 13.19
C GLY A 419 7.77 29.76 12.52
N ASP A 420 7.78 31.01 12.96
CA ASP A 420 7.08 32.10 12.29
C ASP A 420 7.78 32.41 10.96
N VAL A 421 7.07 32.22 9.85
CA VAL A 421 7.55 32.46 8.48
C VAL A 421 8.01 33.91 8.29
N ARG A 422 7.47 34.87 9.07
CA ARG A 422 7.87 36.28 9.01
C ARG A 422 9.15 36.59 9.77
N ALA A 423 9.54 35.75 10.73
CA ALA A 423 10.69 36.02 11.59
C ALA A 423 11.98 36.28 10.78
N ARG A 424 12.18 35.57 9.66
CA ARG A 424 13.33 35.78 8.78
C ARG A 424 13.33 37.19 8.15
N CYS A 425 12.19 37.64 7.62
CA CYS A 425 12.08 38.96 6.99
C CYS A 425 12.31 40.06 8.03
N ASP A 426 11.61 39.97 9.17
CA ASP A 426 11.73 40.92 10.27
C ASP A 426 13.18 41.02 10.80
N LEU A 427 13.88 39.89 10.92
CA LEU A 427 15.29 39.84 11.32
C LEU A 427 16.23 40.41 10.24
N THR A 428 15.91 40.24 8.96
CA THR A 428 16.73 40.76 7.86
C THR A 428 16.62 42.28 7.78
N ASP A 429 15.42 42.83 7.87
CA ASP A 429 15.19 44.27 7.89
C ASP A 429 15.85 44.92 9.12
N PHE A 430 15.80 44.23 10.26
CA PHE A 430 16.50 44.66 11.46
C PHE A 430 18.03 44.62 11.31
N LEU A 431 18.58 43.58 10.67
CA LEU A 431 20.02 43.51 10.38
C LEU A 431 20.48 44.67 9.50
N GLU A 432 19.69 45.05 8.50
CA GLU A 432 19.96 46.20 7.65
C GLU A 432 19.92 47.51 8.43
N SER A 433 18.96 47.68 9.36
CA SER A 433 18.90 48.85 10.24
C SER A 433 20.12 48.95 11.16
N LEU A 434 20.59 47.82 11.73
CA LEU A 434 21.81 47.75 12.53
C LEU A 434 23.07 48.14 11.74
N ALA A 435 23.10 47.84 10.45
CA ALA A 435 24.22 48.21 9.58
C ALA A 435 24.36 49.74 9.42
N LEU A 436 23.25 50.48 9.51
CA LEU A 436 23.24 51.96 9.46
C LEU A 436 23.66 52.60 10.79
N LEU A 437 23.58 51.85 11.89
CA LEU A 437 23.94 52.31 13.24
C LEU A 437 25.39 51.99 13.61
N SER A 438 26.03 51.08 12.86
CA SER A 438 27.45 50.76 13.01
C SER A 438 28.29 51.79 12.24
N PRO A 439 29.32 52.41 12.85
CA PRO A 439 30.20 53.36 12.17
C PRO A 439 31.05 52.73 11.05
#